data_AF-A0A2R6C546-F1
#
_entry.id   AF-A0A2R6C546-F1
#
_cell.length_a   1.000
_cell.length_b   1.000
_cell.length_c   1.000
_cell.angle_alpha   90.00
_cell.angle_beta   90.00
_cell.angle_gamma   90.00
#
_symmetry.space_group_name_H-M   'P 1'
#
loop_
_entity.id
_entity.type
_entity.pdbx_description
1 polymer ?
#
loop_
_entity_poly.entity_id
_entity_poly.type
_entity_poly.pdbx_seq_one_letter_code
_entity_poly.pdbx_strand_id
1 'polypeptide(L)'
;MRDLVTRDIEGNYGVTRVFNTAPSYARYRWSTTTDVKVGNWYYDLEHLYLGARTECIGYGRFDDVVVYDINSSYPHSAWRLVFPDTEKYVISNDISYEGAVYAEVLVKKDWLPPLAYKKEVNGEMKLIFPYGKLKKWFTTLELRYLQDNKMGEVHRIIKHRLFEGVDSPFRKFVEEHYNMKLRAEAEHNEAMRSVRQTHAQFVL
;
A
#
# COMPACT_ATOMS: atom_id res chain seq x y z
N MET A 1 -13.12 8.19 27.96
CA MET A 1 -13.90 7.59 26.86
C MET A 1 -14.85 8.65 26.28
N ARG A 2 -14.32 9.72 25.66
CA ARG A 2 -15.10 10.86 25.12
C ARG A 2 -14.86 11.12 23.61
N ASP A 3 -14.04 10.31 22.94
CA ASP A 3 -13.51 10.62 21.60
C ASP A 3 -14.09 9.76 20.45
N LEU A 4 -15.35 9.30 20.55
CA LEU A 4 -15.99 8.50 19.50
C LEU A 4 -16.99 9.30 18.65
N VAL A 5 -16.98 10.62 18.73
CA VAL A 5 -17.91 11.48 17.99
C VAL A 5 -17.13 12.38 17.04
N THR A 6 -17.22 12.08 15.74
CA THR A 6 -16.70 12.93 14.67
C THR A 6 -17.85 13.69 14.01
N ARG A 7 -17.66 14.98 13.73
CA ARG A 7 -18.57 15.78 12.90
C ARG A 7 -18.34 15.45 11.44
N ASP A 8 -19.41 15.20 10.70
CA ASP A 8 -19.36 15.19 9.24
C ASP A 8 -19.37 16.62 8.67
N ILE A 9 -19.24 16.72 7.34
CA ILE A 9 -19.16 17.99 6.59
C ILE A 9 -20.49 18.79 6.70
N GLU A 10 -21.57 18.13 7.11
CA GLU A 10 -22.91 18.71 7.28
C GLU A 10 -23.21 19.07 8.76
N GLY A 11 -22.26 18.80 9.68
CA GLY A 11 -22.36 19.17 11.08
C GLY A 11 -23.11 18.18 11.97
N ASN A 12 -23.44 16.98 11.47
CA ASN A 12 -24.12 15.96 12.26
C ASN A 12 -23.15 15.21 13.18
N TYR A 13 -23.63 14.85 14.37
CA TYR A 13 -22.89 14.08 15.37
C TYR A 13 -23.32 12.62 15.30
N GLY A 14 -22.46 11.75 14.76
CA GLY A 14 -22.69 10.30 14.72
C GLY A 14 -21.65 9.54 15.54
N VAL A 15 -22.07 8.46 16.21
CA VAL A 15 -21.15 7.41 16.68
C VAL A 15 -20.76 6.61 15.45
N THR A 16 -19.64 6.97 14.86
CA THR A 16 -19.15 6.35 13.63
C THR A 16 -18.71 4.91 13.93
N ARG A 17 -19.14 3.94 13.10
CA ARG A 17 -18.59 2.57 13.13
C ARG A 17 -17.05 2.67 13.16
N VAL A 18 -16.37 1.73 13.83
CA VAL A 18 -14.89 1.67 13.96
C VAL A 18 -14.18 1.91 12.61
N PHE A 19 -14.79 1.50 11.50
CA PHE A 19 -14.35 1.73 10.13
C PHE A 19 -14.20 3.21 9.71
N ASN A 20 -14.95 4.15 10.29
CA ASN A 20 -14.91 5.58 9.94
C ASN A 20 -14.09 6.41 10.94
N THR A 21 -14.02 6.00 12.21
CA THR A 21 -13.21 6.66 13.22
C THR A 21 -11.73 6.32 13.09
N ALA A 22 -11.38 5.09 12.76
CA ALA A 22 -9.99 4.66 12.66
C ALA A 22 -9.19 5.43 11.58
N PRO A 23 -9.67 5.59 10.34
CA PRO A 23 -8.96 6.36 9.31
C PRO A 23 -8.89 7.86 9.66
N SER A 24 -9.98 8.43 10.19
CA SER A 24 -10.04 9.84 10.58
C SER A 24 -9.09 10.15 11.74
N TYR A 25 -9.03 9.27 12.74
CA TYR A 25 -8.11 9.36 13.86
C TYR A 25 -6.66 9.15 13.43
N ALA A 26 -6.39 8.15 12.57
CA ALA A 26 -5.07 7.92 12.01
C ALA A 26 -4.59 9.14 11.22
N ARG A 27 -5.44 9.73 10.37
CA ARG A 27 -5.15 10.94 9.62
C ARG A 27 -4.87 12.14 10.53
N TYR A 28 -5.70 12.37 11.54
CA TYR A 28 -5.50 13.45 12.51
C TYR A 28 -4.19 13.28 13.29
N ARG A 29 -3.92 12.08 13.80
CA ARG A 29 -2.67 11.76 14.51
C ARG A 29 -1.48 11.94 13.60
N TRP A 30 -1.53 11.42 12.38
CA TRP A 30 -0.47 11.58 11.39
C TRP A 30 -0.20 13.06 11.12
N SER A 31 -1.21 13.85 10.75
CA SER A 31 -1.04 15.27 10.42
C SER A 31 -0.55 16.15 11.58
N THR A 32 -0.67 15.68 12.82
CA THR A 32 -0.19 16.39 14.02
C THR A 32 1.15 15.89 14.55
N THR A 33 1.65 14.76 14.03
CA THR A 33 2.88 14.11 14.51
C THR A 33 3.95 13.93 13.45
N THR A 34 3.64 14.23 12.18
CA THR A 34 4.58 14.23 11.07
C THR A 34 4.76 15.63 10.51
N ASP A 35 5.98 15.93 10.06
CA ASP A 35 6.27 17.13 9.29
C ASP A 35 6.01 16.94 7.78
N VAL A 36 5.63 15.72 7.37
CA VAL A 36 5.34 15.40 5.96
C VAL A 36 4.05 16.07 5.53
N LYS A 37 4.16 16.95 4.52
CA LYS A 37 2.99 17.57 3.88
C LYS A 37 2.46 16.69 2.76
N VAL A 38 1.15 16.60 2.65
CA VAL A 38 0.49 15.98 1.50
C VAL A 38 0.62 16.91 0.30
N GLY A 39 1.42 16.50 -0.69
CA GLY A 39 1.59 17.23 -1.94
C GLY A 39 0.33 17.23 -2.83
N ASN A 40 0.49 17.74 -4.04
CA ASN A 40 -0.59 17.80 -5.04
C ASN A 40 -1.08 16.40 -5.44
N TRP A 41 -2.39 16.31 -5.72
CA TRP A 41 -2.97 15.10 -6.31
C TRP A 41 -2.52 14.95 -7.76
N TYR A 42 -1.87 13.82 -8.06
CA TYR A 42 -1.44 13.45 -9.40
C TYR A 42 -2.46 12.47 -10.00
N TYR A 43 -3.43 12.99 -10.76
CA TYR A 43 -4.47 12.16 -11.41
C TYR A 43 -3.88 11.08 -12.33
N ASP A 44 -2.72 11.32 -12.92
CA ASP A 44 -2.00 10.35 -13.74
C ASP A 44 -1.50 9.13 -12.95
N LEU A 45 -1.44 9.22 -11.62
CA LEU A 45 -0.99 8.15 -10.72
C LEU A 45 -2.14 7.39 -10.04
N GLU A 46 -3.41 7.81 -10.17
CA GLU A 46 -4.55 7.17 -9.51
C GLU A 46 -4.67 5.67 -9.83
N HIS A 47 -4.31 5.29 -11.05
CA HIS A 47 -4.33 3.90 -11.50
C HIS A 47 -3.29 3.00 -10.81
N LEU A 48 -2.31 3.57 -10.10
CA LEU A 48 -1.33 2.85 -9.28
C LEU A 48 -1.89 2.41 -7.93
N TYR A 49 -3.05 2.92 -7.50
CA TYR A 49 -3.71 2.39 -6.32
C TYR A 49 -4.37 1.04 -6.66
N LEU A 50 -3.73 -0.03 -6.20
CA LEU A 50 -4.09 -1.42 -6.50
C LEU A 50 -4.46 -2.15 -5.21
N GLY A 51 -5.43 -3.06 -5.30
CA GLY A 51 -5.78 -3.96 -4.20
C GLY A 51 -4.76 -5.09 -4.02
N ALA A 52 -5.05 -5.98 -3.07
CA ALA A 52 -4.24 -7.16 -2.82
C ALA A 52 -4.19 -8.10 -4.04
N ARG A 53 -3.08 -8.85 -4.14
CA ARG A 53 -2.92 -9.91 -5.14
C ARG A 53 -3.72 -11.14 -4.71
N THR A 54 -4.62 -11.58 -5.57
CA THR A 54 -5.35 -12.85 -5.44
C THR A 54 -5.25 -13.59 -6.75
N GLU A 55 -4.79 -14.85 -6.72
CA GLU A 55 -4.63 -15.67 -7.91
C GLU A 55 -5.19 -17.07 -7.69
N CYS A 56 -5.77 -17.63 -8.75
CA CYS A 56 -6.14 -19.04 -8.79
C CYS A 56 -4.98 -19.82 -9.43
N ILE A 57 -4.27 -20.60 -8.60
CA ILE A 57 -3.14 -21.42 -9.05
C ILE A 57 -3.56 -22.85 -9.47
N GLY A 58 -4.82 -23.23 -9.23
CA GLY A 58 -5.37 -24.52 -9.63
C GLY A 58 -6.85 -24.69 -9.27
N TYR A 59 -7.51 -25.64 -9.93
CA TYR A 59 -8.90 -26.01 -9.70
C TYR A 59 -8.99 -27.50 -9.34
N GLY A 60 -9.90 -27.86 -8.44
CA GLY A 60 -10.16 -29.24 -8.07
C GLY A 60 -10.01 -29.49 -6.57
N ARG A 61 -9.84 -30.77 -6.22
CA ARG A 61 -9.63 -31.21 -4.84
C ARG A 61 -8.13 -31.24 -4.53
N PHE A 62 -7.77 -30.66 -3.40
CA PHE A 62 -6.42 -30.71 -2.83
C PHE A 62 -6.53 -31.41 -1.48
N ASP A 63 -5.78 -32.48 -1.28
CA ASP A 63 -5.83 -33.25 -0.04
C ASP A 63 -4.92 -32.67 1.05
N ASP A 64 -3.76 -32.09 0.66
CA ASP A 64 -2.79 -31.50 1.58
C ASP A 64 -2.61 -29.99 1.29
N VAL A 65 -3.27 -29.15 2.10
CA VAL A 65 -3.20 -27.68 1.98
C VAL A 65 -2.60 -27.06 3.23
N VAL A 66 -1.52 -26.32 3.05
CA VAL A 66 -0.90 -25.51 4.13
C VAL A 66 -1.21 -24.04 3.87
N VAL A 67 -1.73 -23.37 4.89
CA VAL A 67 -2.06 -21.93 4.83
C VAL A 67 -1.04 -21.15 5.64
N TYR A 68 -0.44 -20.15 5.00
CA TYR A 68 0.43 -19.17 5.63
C TYR A 68 -0.25 -17.80 5.60
N ASP A 69 -0.21 -17.08 6.71
CA ASP A 69 -0.73 -15.71 6.84
C ASP A 69 0.39 -14.78 7.33
N ILE A 70 0.51 -13.62 6.68
CA ILE A 70 1.47 -12.59 7.07
C ILE A 70 0.81 -11.71 8.12
N ASN A 71 1.31 -11.82 9.35
CA ASN A 71 0.88 -10.97 10.45
C ASN A 71 1.02 -9.48 10.09
N SER A 72 -0.12 -8.81 9.93
CA SER A 72 -0.18 -7.36 9.76
C SER A 72 0.66 -6.86 8.55
N SER A 73 0.48 -7.48 7.39
CA SER A 73 1.21 -7.17 6.14
C SER A 73 1.29 -5.67 5.81
N TYR A 74 0.15 -4.98 5.75
CA TYR A 74 0.10 -3.55 5.44
C TYR A 74 0.82 -2.67 6.49
N PRO A 75 0.55 -2.81 7.80
CA PRO A 75 1.34 -2.13 8.82
C PRO A 75 2.84 -2.38 8.72
N HIS A 76 3.25 -3.63 8.44
CA HIS A 76 4.66 -3.97 8.29
C HIS A 76 5.30 -3.23 7.10
N SER A 77 4.62 -3.21 5.94
CA SER A 77 5.07 -2.45 4.77
C SER A 77 5.12 -0.95 5.07
N ALA A 78 4.09 -0.40 5.70
CA ALA A 78 4.06 1.00 6.11
C ALA A 78 5.22 1.33 7.04
N TRP A 79 5.58 0.44 7.96
CA TRP A 79 6.68 0.65 8.91
C TRP A 79 8.07 0.60 8.26
N ARG A 80 8.26 -0.32 7.30
CA ARG A 80 9.58 -0.67 6.73
C ARG A 80 9.96 0.14 5.49
N LEU A 81 8.99 0.47 4.63
CA LEU A 81 9.28 1.06 3.34
C LEU A 81 9.75 2.51 3.44
N VAL A 82 10.53 2.93 2.43
CA VAL A 82 10.85 4.33 2.15
C VAL A 82 9.71 4.91 1.33
N PHE A 83 9.29 6.13 1.66
CA PHE A 83 8.20 6.83 0.99
C PHE A 83 8.73 8.00 0.17
N PRO A 84 8.02 8.44 -0.88
CA PRO A 84 8.40 9.63 -1.63
C PRO A 84 8.20 10.90 -0.78
N ASP A 85 9.25 11.71 -0.67
CA ASP A 85 9.18 13.07 -0.13
C ASP A 85 8.61 14.01 -1.20
N THR A 86 7.29 14.24 -1.17
CA THR A 86 6.60 14.98 -2.24
C THR A 86 7.03 16.45 -2.36
N GLU A 87 7.77 17.00 -1.40
CA GLU A 87 8.35 18.35 -1.50
C GLU A 87 9.69 18.35 -2.27
N LYS A 88 10.36 17.20 -2.41
CA LYS A 88 11.68 17.05 -3.05
C LYS A 88 11.57 16.32 -4.38
N TYR A 89 10.96 16.97 -5.36
CA TYR A 89 10.82 16.45 -6.71
C TYR A 89 12.18 16.32 -7.43
N VAL A 90 12.37 15.21 -8.15
CA VAL A 90 13.59 14.87 -8.88
C VAL A 90 13.28 14.70 -10.37
N ILE A 91 14.10 15.33 -11.21
CA ILE A 91 14.10 15.12 -12.66
C ILE A 91 15.18 14.09 -12.99
N SER A 92 14.78 12.84 -13.16
CA SER A 92 15.69 11.73 -13.47
C SER A 92 14.92 10.58 -14.14
N ASN A 93 15.67 9.66 -14.76
CA ASN A 93 15.18 8.35 -15.19
C ASN A 93 15.72 7.22 -14.28
N ASP A 94 16.42 7.56 -13.20
CA ASP A 94 16.93 6.59 -12.26
C ASP A 94 15.80 6.08 -11.36
N ILE A 95 15.54 4.77 -11.41
CA ILE A 95 14.51 4.11 -10.59
C ILE A 95 14.98 3.85 -9.15
N SER A 96 16.19 4.28 -8.78
CA SER A 96 16.64 4.31 -7.39
C SER A 96 15.86 5.31 -6.53
N TYR A 97 15.30 6.36 -7.13
CA TYR A 97 14.40 7.32 -6.49
C TYR A 97 13.01 6.74 -6.19
N GLU A 98 12.26 7.38 -5.30
CA GLU A 98 10.89 6.98 -4.97
C GLU A 98 9.85 7.66 -5.87
N GLY A 99 8.70 7.02 -6.03
CA GLY A 99 7.58 7.52 -6.83
C GLY A 99 7.22 6.59 -7.97
N ALA A 100 7.01 7.14 -9.17
CA ALA A 100 6.49 6.39 -10.30
C ALA A 100 7.07 6.83 -11.65
N VAL A 101 7.10 5.89 -12.59
CA VAL A 101 7.51 6.14 -13.98
C VAL A 101 6.53 5.50 -14.96
N TYR A 102 6.27 6.17 -16.07
CA TYR A 102 5.56 5.60 -17.21
C TYR A 102 6.61 4.95 -18.12
N ALA A 103 6.59 3.62 -18.20
CA ALA A 103 7.67 2.86 -18.83
C ALA A 103 7.15 1.75 -19.73
N GLU A 104 8.01 1.29 -20.63
CA GLU A 104 7.88 0.03 -21.36
C GLU A 104 8.79 -1.00 -20.69
N VAL A 105 8.21 -2.13 -20.29
CA VAL A 105 8.90 -3.20 -19.57
C VAL A 105 8.59 -4.55 -20.20
N LEU A 106 9.48 -5.51 -20.01
CA LEU A 106 9.27 -6.92 -20.37
C LEU A 106 9.30 -7.77 -19.11
N VAL A 107 8.22 -8.52 -18.87
CA VAL A 107 8.11 -9.50 -17.79
C VAL A 107 8.37 -10.89 -18.36
N LYS A 108 9.34 -11.63 -17.80
CA LYS A 108 9.70 -12.99 -18.20
C LYS A 108 8.65 -14.01 -17.75
N LYS A 109 8.56 -15.14 -18.46
CA LYS A 109 7.56 -16.20 -18.21
C LYS A 109 8.05 -17.31 -17.27
N ASP A 110 9.09 -17.04 -16.49
CA ASP A 110 9.76 -18.07 -15.69
C ASP A 110 9.20 -18.15 -14.24
N TRP A 111 8.50 -17.12 -13.80
CA TRP A 111 8.05 -16.92 -12.42
C TRP A 111 6.64 -16.35 -12.38
N LEU A 112 5.99 -16.38 -11.22
CA LEU A 112 4.76 -15.63 -11.01
C LEU A 112 4.98 -14.12 -11.33
N PRO A 113 4.22 -13.53 -12.27
CA PRO A 113 4.50 -12.19 -12.78
C PRO A 113 4.25 -11.16 -11.67
N PRO A 114 5.19 -10.23 -11.41
CA PRO A 114 5.10 -9.35 -10.25
C PRO A 114 4.31 -8.06 -10.52
N LEU A 115 4.15 -7.69 -11.80
CA LEU A 115 3.54 -6.41 -12.17
C LEU A 115 2.06 -6.58 -12.43
N ALA A 116 1.25 -5.87 -11.64
CA ALA A 116 -0.19 -5.92 -11.80
C ALA A 116 -0.65 -5.03 -12.96
N TYR A 117 -1.79 -5.37 -13.56
CA TYR A 117 -2.41 -4.62 -14.64
C TYR A 117 -3.92 -4.66 -14.46
N LYS A 118 -4.55 -3.48 -14.47
CA LYS A 118 -6.02 -3.37 -14.43
C LYS A 118 -6.55 -3.59 -15.85
N LYS A 119 -7.37 -4.60 -16.05
CA LYS A 119 -8.00 -4.94 -17.34
C LYS A 119 -9.49 -5.14 -17.16
N GLU A 120 -10.29 -4.59 -18.06
CA GLU A 120 -11.71 -4.90 -18.13
C GLU A 120 -11.92 -6.33 -18.64
N VAL A 121 -12.66 -7.13 -17.88
CA VAL A 121 -13.05 -8.51 -18.21
C VAL A 121 -14.53 -8.64 -17.91
N ASN A 122 -15.33 -8.91 -18.94
CA ASN A 122 -16.79 -9.06 -18.84
C ASN A 122 -17.49 -7.86 -18.17
N GLY A 123 -17.07 -6.63 -18.51
CA GLY A 123 -17.65 -5.39 -17.96
C GLY A 123 -17.17 -5.03 -16.54
N GLU A 124 -16.28 -5.83 -15.95
CA GLU A 124 -15.70 -5.54 -14.64
C GLU A 124 -14.19 -5.30 -14.72
N MET A 125 -13.69 -4.30 -14.02
CA MET A 125 -12.25 -4.07 -13.90
C MET A 125 -11.64 -5.14 -12.99
N LYS A 126 -10.77 -5.97 -13.55
CA LYS A 126 -10.01 -7.00 -12.85
C LYS A 126 -8.54 -6.62 -12.72
N LEU A 127 -7.93 -7.01 -11.61
CA LEU A 127 -6.48 -6.97 -11.44
C LEU A 127 -5.90 -8.28 -11.96
N ILE A 128 -5.06 -8.19 -12.99
CA ILE A 128 -4.37 -9.34 -13.57
C ILE A 128 -2.85 -9.14 -13.49
N PHE A 129 -2.08 -10.22 -13.56
CA PHE A 129 -0.63 -10.17 -13.54
C PHE A 129 -0.12 -10.82 -14.84
N PRO A 130 0.06 -10.03 -15.92
CA PRO A 130 0.43 -10.56 -17.22
C PRO A 130 1.94 -10.73 -17.40
N TYR A 131 2.31 -11.65 -18.30
CA TYR A 131 3.66 -11.79 -18.85
C TYR A 131 3.85 -10.93 -20.10
N GLY A 132 5.11 -10.76 -20.50
CA GLY A 132 5.46 -10.11 -21.76
C GLY A 132 5.60 -8.59 -21.64
N LYS A 133 5.35 -7.89 -22.74
CA LYS A 133 5.56 -6.45 -22.83
C LYS A 133 4.40 -5.69 -22.18
N LEU A 134 4.71 -4.80 -21.25
CA LEU A 134 3.74 -3.93 -20.60
C LEU A 134 4.16 -2.47 -20.77
N LYS A 135 3.16 -1.59 -20.90
CA LYS A 135 3.35 -0.15 -21.00
C LYS A 135 2.31 0.57 -20.15
N LYS A 136 2.73 1.09 -19.00
CA LYS A 136 1.88 1.85 -18.07
C LYS A 136 2.74 2.63 -17.08
N TRP A 137 2.09 3.29 -16.12
CA TRP A 137 2.76 3.75 -14.91
C TRP A 137 3.08 2.55 -14.02
N PHE A 138 4.27 2.57 -13.44
CA PHE A 138 4.75 1.65 -12.42
C PHE A 138 5.34 2.45 -11.28
N THR A 139 5.20 1.96 -10.04
CA THR A 139 6.02 2.47 -8.95
C THR A 139 7.48 2.07 -9.18
N THR A 140 8.42 2.91 -8.74
CA THR A 140 9.85 2.54 -8.84
C THR A 140 10.17 1.31 -8.01
N LEU A 141 9.48 1.11 -6.87
CA LEU A 141 9.57 -0.11 -6.05
C LEU A 141 9.25 -1.39 -6.85
N GLU A 142 8.17 -1.40 -7.64
CA GLU A 142 7.82 -2.54 -8.50
C GLU A 142 8.90 -2.82 -9.55
N LEU A 143 9.49 -1.78 -10.14
CA LEU A 143 10.52 -1.93 -11.17
C LEU A 143 11.86 -2.38 -10.59
N ARG A 144 12.23 -1.88 -9.41
CA ARG A 144 13.40 -2.39 -8.65
C ARG A 144 13.22 -3.87 -8.33
N TYR A 145 12.05 -4.25 -7.79
CA TYR A 145 11.75 -5.67 -7.53
C TYR A 145 11.87 -6.54 -8.78
N LEU A 146 11.36 -6.07 -9.93
CA LEU A 146 11.48 -6.77 -11.21
C LEU A 146 12.94 -7.00 -11.62
N GLN A 147 13.79 -5.96 -11.51
CA GLN A 147 15.20 -6.01 -11.90
C GLN A 147 16.05 -6.82 -10.92
N ASP A 148 15.92 -6.57 -9.62
CA ASP A 148 16.70 -7.22 -8.55
C ASP A 148 16.49 -8.73 -8.56
N ASN A 149 15.27 -9.18 -8.86
CA ASN A 149 14.92 -10.61 -8.94
C ASN A 149 15.07 -11.20 -10.36
N LYS A 150 15.62 -10.44 -11.32
CA LYS A 150 15.84 -10.88 -12.72
C LYS A 150 14.56 -11.37 -13.42
N MET A 151 13.39 -10.91 -12.98
CA MET A 151 12.07 -11.31 -13.48
C MET A 151 11.66 -10.55 -14.75
N GLY A 152 12.42 -9.55 -15.15
CA GLY A 152 12.14 -8.73 -16.31
C GLY A 152 13.17 -7.63 -16.52
N GLU A 153 12.84 -6.72 -17.42
CA GLU A 153 13.69 -5.59 -17.79
C GLU A 153 12.86 -4.34 -18.09
N VAL A 154 13.43 -3.18 -17.77
CA VAL A 154 12.87 -1.87 -18.13
C VAL A 154 13.51 -1.46 -19.45
N HIS A 155 12.74 -1.42 -20.53
CA HIS A 155 13.25 -1.05 -21.85
C HIS A 155 13.38 0.46 -22.01
N ARG A 156 12.38 1.21 -21.54
CA ARG A 156 12.32 2.65 -21.76
C ARG A 156 11.45 3.34 -20.72
N ILE A 157 11.95 4.44 -20.16
CA ILE A 157 11.18 5.38 -19.35
C ILE A 157 10.76 6.55 -20.25
N ILE A 158 9.48 6.89 -20.20
CA ILE A 158 8.83 7.88 -21.07
C ILE A 158 8.39 9.11 -20.27
N LYS A 159 7.90 8.92 -19.04
CA LYS A 159 7.53 9.98 -18.09
C LYS A 159 7.93 9.57 -16.69
N HIS A 160 8.13 10.55 -15.81
CA HIS A 160 8.52 10.31 -14.43
C HIS A 160 7.83 11.27 -13.45
N ARG A 161 7.62 10.77 -12.24
CA ARG A 161 7.20 11.47 -11.02
C ARG A 161 8.07 10.92 -9.89
N LEU A 162 9.29 11.45 -9.80
CA LEU A 162 10.30 10.96 -8.86
C LEU A 162 10.54 11.97 -7.75
N PHE A 163 10.89 11.43 -6.60
CA PHE A 163 11.11 12.17 -5.38
C PHE A 163 12.28 11.55 -4.61
N GLU A 164 12.94 12.37 -3.80
CA GLU A 164 13.85 11.86 -2.78
C GLU A 164 13.09 10.93 -1.81
N GLY A 165 13.79 9.94 -1.28
CA GLY A 165 13.24 9.04 -0.28
C GLY A 165 13.20 9.68 1.10
N VAL A 166 12.14 9.43 1.85
CA VAL A 166 12.04 9.71 3.28
C VAL A 166 11.69 8.44 4.04
N ASP A 167 12.22 8.32 5.25
CA ASP A 167 11.79 7.31 6.21
C ASP A 167 10.27 7.34 6.36
N SER A 168 9.68 6.16 6.59
CA SER A 168 8.23 6.07 6.71
C SER A 168 7.66 7.07 7.73
N PRO A 169 6.74 7.95 7.30
CA PRO A 169 6.08 8.87 8.22
C PRO A 169 5.06 8.16 9.13
N PHE A 170 4.84 6.86 8.89
CA PHE A 170 3.92 6.01 9.63
C PHE A 170 4.62 5.17 10.71
N ARG A 171 5.95 5.14 10.72
CA ARG A 171 6.76 4.23 11.55
C ARG A 171 6.34 4.27 13.03
N LYS A 172 6.34 5.47 13.64
CA LYS A 172 5.96 5.66 15.05
C LYS A 172 4.51 5.25 15.33
N PHE A 173 3.59 5.63 14.44
CA PHE A 173 2.17 5.30 14.59
C PHE A 173 1.93 3.79 14.59
N VAL A 174 2.58 3.08 13.66
CA VAL A 174 2.49 1.61 13.56
C VAL A 174 3.09 0.96 14.80
N GLU A 175 4.27 1.39 15.25
CA GLU A 175 4.92 0.86 16.46
C GLU A 175 4.05 1.02 17.70
N GLU A 176 3.48 2.22 17.92
CA GLU A 176 2.57 2.48 19.04
C GLU A 176 1.39 1.50 19.04
N HIS A 177 0.68 1.39 17.92
CA HIS A 177 -0.51 0.54 17.83
C HIS A 177 -0.18 -0.95 17.90
N TYR A 178 0.95 -1.36 17.34
CA TYR A 178 1.42 -2.74 17.42
C TYR A 178 1.78 -3.12 18.86
N ASN A 179 2.51 -2.25 19.59
CA ASN A 179 2.81 -2.47 21.00
C ASN A 179 1.55 -2.53 21.86
N MET A 180 0.55 -1.69 21.58
CA MET A 180 -0.76 -1.77 22.26
C MET A 180 -1.50 -3.07 21.97
N LYS A 181 -1.41 -3.58 20.73
CA LYS A 181 -1.97 -4.89 20.35
C LYS A 181 -1.30 -6.01 21.17
N LEU A 182 0.02 -6.02 21.27
CA LEU A 182 0.76 -7.03 22.06
C LEU A 182 0.39 -7.02 23.54
N ARG A 183 0.20 -5.82 24.13
CA ARG A 183 -0.26 -5.70 25.52
C ARG A 183 -1.68 -6.25 25.69
N ALA A 184 -2.59 -5.92 24.77
CA ALA A 184 -3.95 -6.46 24.82
C ALA A 184 -3.98 -8.00 24.66
N GLU A 185 -3.07 -8.57 23.86
CA GLU A 185 -2.87 -10.02 23.77
C GLU A 185 -2.41 -10.63 25.10
N ALA A 186 -1.42 -10.01 25.75
CA ALA A 186 -0.93 -10.45 27.07
C ALA A 186 -1.99 -10.33 28.17
N GLU A 187 -2.92 -9.38 28.05
CA GLU A 187 -4.05 -9.16 28.97
C GLU A 187 -5.30 -9.99 28.62
N HIS A 188 -5.24 -10.82 27.57
CA HIS A 188 -6.39 -11.58 27.04
C HIS A 188 -7.61 -10.70 26.69
N ASN A 189 -7.38 -9.46 26.26
CA ASN A 189 -8.42 -8.50 25.88
C ASN A 189 -8.63 -8.49 24.35
N GLU A 190 -9.46 -9.41 23.87
CA GLU A 190 -9.71 -9.62 22.44
C GLU A 190 -10.33 -8.39 21.75
N ALA A 191 -11.24 -7.69 22.42
CA ALA A 191 -11.89 -6.50 21.88
C ALA A 191 -10.86 -5.40 21.59
N MET A 192 -9.96 -5.12 22.55
CA MET A 192 -8.90 -4.13 22.36
C MET A 192 -7.87 -4.57 21.33
N ARG A 193 -7.51 -5.85 21.30
CA ARG A 193 -6.62 -6.42 20.28
C ARG A 193 -7.18 -6.16 18.88
N SER A 194 -8.45 -6.46 18.65
CA SER A 194 -9.11 -6.26 17.35
C SER A 194 -9.10 -4.77 16.95
N VAL A 195 -9.44 -3.86 17.87
CA VAL A 195 -9.44 -2.42 17.58
C VAL A 195 -8.06 -1.92 17.18
N ARG A 196 -7.00 -2.34 17.89
CA ARG A 196 -5.62 -1.90 17.60
C ARG A 196 -5.08 -2.45 16.29
N GLN A 197 -5.44 -3.69 15.95
CA GLN A 197 -5.12 -4.27 14.65
C GLN A 197 -5.77 -3.46 13.52
N THR A 198 -7.05 -3.13 13.66
CA THR A 198 -7.80 -2.35 12.67
C THR A 198 -7.19 -0.95 12.49
N HIS A 199 -6.84 -0.26 13.58
CA HIS A 199 -6.23 1.07 13.50
C HIS A 199 -4.88 1.07 12.78
N ALA A 200 -4.05 0.04 12.99
CA ALA A 200 -2.78 -0.08 12.29
C ALA A 200 -2.97 -0.33 10.78
N GLN A 201 -4.04 -1.05 10.39
CA GLN A 201 -4.33 -1.36 8.98
C GLN A 201 -4.78 -0.14 8.17
N PHE A 202 -5.49 0.82 8.77
CA PHE A 202 -6.02 2.01 8.09
C PHE A 202 -5.02 3.16 7.87
N VAL A 203 -3.73 2.85 7.98
CA VAL A 203 -2.65 3.83 7.85
C VAL A 203 -2.23 4.04 6.38
N LEU A 204 -2.66 3.16 5.48
CA LEU A 204 -2.42 3.17 4.04
C LEU A 204 -3.75 3.21 3.27
#